data_AF-A0A4Z0P191-F1
#
_entry.id   AF-A0A4Z0P191-F1
#
_cell.length_a   1.000
_cell.length_b   1.000
_cell.length_c   1.000
_cell.angle_alpha   90.00
_cell.angle_beta   90.00
_cell.angle_gamma   90.00
#
_symmetry.space_group_name_H-M   'P 1'
#
loop_
_entity.id
_entity.type
_entity.pdbx_description
1 polymer ?
#
loop_
_entity_poly.entity_id
_entity_poly.type
_entity_poly.pdbx_seq_one_letter_code
_entity_poly.pdbx_strand_id
1 'polypeptide(L)' 'MNDTLEREVLKGYWFYDAVLRKGVIIKSINYDYWYELEKSDGLDMTDQEPELNEAGEMYII' A
#
# COMPACT_ATOMS: atom_id res chain seq x y z
N MET A 1 -8.77 -14.44 -14.82
CA MET A 1 -8.70 -14.19 -13.36
C MET A 1 -8.51 -12.70 -13.20
N ASN A 2 -9.54 -11.97 -12.80
CA ASN A 2 -9.38 -10.59 -12.33
C ASN A 2 -9.19 -10.69 -10.81
N ASP A 3 -8.03 -11.19 -10.40
CA ASP A 3 -7.60 -10.98 -9.01
C ASP A 3 -7.35 -9.49 -8.89
N THR A 4 -8.13 -8.83 -8.05
CA THR A 4 -8.02 -7.38 -7.89
C THR A 4 -6.73 -7.14 -7.10
N LEU A 5 -5.64 -6.86 -7.82
CA LEU A 5 -4.29 -6.73 -7.27
C LEU A 5 -4.20 -5.63 -6.20
N GLU A 6 -5.08 -4.64 -6.28
CA GLU A 6 -5.23 -3.52 -5.35
C GLU A 6 -6.72 -3.35 -4.98
N ARG A 7 -7.06 -3.17 -3.70
CA ARG A 7 -8.41 -2.84 -3.24
C ARG A 7 -8.43 -1.59 -2.36
N GLU A 8 -9.46 -0.77 -2.50
CA GLU A 8 -9.72 0.31 -1.54
C GLU A 8 -10.23 -0.29 -0.22
N VAL A 9 -9.56 0.05 0.88
CA VAL A 9 -9.88 -0.45 2.22
C VAL A 9 -10.65 0.61 2.98
N LEU A 10 -10.13 1.85 3.00
CA LEU A 10 -10.72 2.98 3.70
C LEU A 10 -10.51 4.26 2.93
N LYS A 11 -11.41 5.21 3.13
CA LYS A 11 -11.25 6.59 2.66
C LYS A 11 -11.57 7.54 3.79
N GLY A 12 -10.81 8.63 3.87
CA GLY A 12 -10.97 9.57 4.96
C GLY A 12 -10.20 10.85 4.72
N TYR A 13 -9.96 11.55 5.83
CA TYR A 13 -9.19 12.77 5.83
C TYR A 13 -8.11 12.67 6.88
N TRP A 14 -6.88 12.91 6.47
CA TRP A 14 -5.80 13.17 7.41
C TRP A 14 -5.87 14.62 7.83
N PHE A 15 -5.92 14.85 9.14
CA PHE A 15 -5.75 16.16 9.74
C PHE A 15 -4.29 16.32 10.16
N TYR A 16 -3.56 17.17 9.46
CA TYR A 16 -2.24 17.60 9.92
C TYR A 16 -2.40 18.86 10.76
N ASP A 17 -1.88 18.80 12.00
CA ASP A 17 -1.95 19.88 13.00
C ASP A 17 -3.36 20.40 13.28
N ALA A 18 -4.40 19.57 13.09
CA ALA A 18 -5.82 19.95 13.14
C ALA A 18 -6.25 21.08 12.18
N VAL A 19 -5.36 21.59 11.32
CA VAL A 19 -5.63 22.70 10.39
C VAL A 19 -5.79 22.21 8.95
N LEU A 20 -4.91 21.30 8.52
CA LEU A 20 -4.87 20.88 7.12
C LEU A 20 -5.64 19.57 6.93
N ARG A 21 -6.77 19.65 6.22
CA ARG A 21 -7.59 18.50 5.83
C ARG A 21 -7.18 17.98 4.46
N LYS A 22 -6.45 16.87 4.42
CA LYS A 22 -6.06 16.20 3.17
C LYS A 22 -6.86 14.92 2.99
N GLY A 23 -7.51 14.74 1.84
CA GLY A 23 -8.17 13.47 1.50
C GLY A 23 -7.14 12.36 1.37
N VAL A 24 -7.41 11.20 1.97
CA VAL A 24 -6.55 10.01 1.91
C VAL A 24 -7.39 8.78 1.62
N ILE A 25 -6.82 7.86 0.85
CA ILE A 25 -7.41 6.55 0.55
C ILE A 25 -6.39 5.52 1.00
N ILE A 26 -6.77 4.64 1.92
CA ILE A 26 -5.96 3.48 2.25
C ILE A 26 -6.37 2.36 1.33
N LYS A 27 -5.40 1.78 0.64
CA LYS A 27 -5.58 0.63 -0.22
C LYS A 27 -4.76 -0.54 0.30
N SER A 28 -5.19 -1.76 0.00
CA SER A 28 -4.33 -2.94 0.18
C SER A 28 -3.94 -3.51 -1.16
N ILE A 29 -2.70 -3.97 -1.24
CA ILE A 29 -2.08 -4.51 -2.45
C ILE A 29 -1.34 -5.79 -2.10
N ASN A 30 -1.39 -6.78 -2.99
CA ASN A 30 -0.62 -8.00 -2.83
C ASN A 30 0.89 -7.68 -2.85
N TYR A 31 1.62 -8.14 -1.83
CA TYR A 31 3.03 -7.80 -1.68
C TYR A 31 3.91 -8.34 -2.80
N ASP A 32 3.71 -9.59 -3.23
CA ASP A 32 4.52 -10.19 -4.30
C ASP A 32 4.39 -9.40 -5.60
N TYR A 33 3.17 -8.95 -5.91
CA TYR A 33 2.93 -8.09 -7.06
C TYR A 33 3.64 -6.73 -6.92
N TRP A 34 3.50 -6.08 -5.77
CA TRP A 34 4.15 -4.80 -5.52
C TRP A 34 5.68 -4.91 -5.57
N TYR A 35 6.25 -5.95 -4.96
CA TYR A 35 7.69 -6.20 -4.94
C TYR A 35 8.28 -6.37 -6.34
N GLU A 36 7.62 -7.15 -7.21
CA GLU A 36 8.08 -7.31 -8.59
C GLU A 36 7.98 -6.01 -9.41
N LEU A 37 6.98 -5.17 -9.13
CA LEU A 37 6.85 -3.84 -9.74
C LEU A 37 8.02 -2.93 -9.35
N GLU A 38 8.28 -2.76 -8.05
CA GLU A 38 9.34 -1.87 -7.55
C GLU A 38 10.74 -2.35 -7.95
N LYS A 39 10.95 -3.67 -7.97
CA LYS A 39 12.18 -4.28 -8.49
C LYS A 39 12.38 -3.97 -9.97
N SER A 40 11.30 -3.94 -10.76
CA SER A 40 11.38 -3.54 -12.18
C SER A 40 11.74 -2.05 -12.35
N ASP A 41 11.40 -1.22 -11.37
CA ASP A 41 11.78 0.19 -11.28
C ASP A 41 13.18 0.41 -10.65
N GLY A 42 13.89 -0.69 -10.31
CA GLY A 42 15.28 -0.66 -9.85
C GLY A 42 15.46 -0.39 -8.37
N LEU A 43 14.40 -0.53 -7.56
CA LEU A 43 14.48 -0.42 -6.12
C LEU A 43 14.85 -1.78 -5.50
N ASP A 44 15.95 -1.79 -4.75
CA ASP A 44 16.41 -2.97 -4.02
C ASP A 44 15.87 -2.94 -2.59
N MET A 45 14.98 -3.88 -2.29
CA MET A 45 14.24 -3.97 -1.04
C MET A 45 14.63 -5.20 -0.22
N THR A 46 15.75 -5.87 -0.57
CA THR A 46 16.17 -7.13 0.09
C THR A 46 16.43 -7.01 1.59
N ASP A 47 16.71 -5.80 2.08
CA ASP A 47 17.00 -5.55 3.50
C ASP A 47 15.75 -5.11 4.30
N GLN A 48 14.58 -5.02 3.66
CA GLN A 48 13.34 -4.60 4.31
C GLN A 48 12.42 -5.79 4.56
N GLU A 49 12.00 -5.97 5.80
CA GLU A 49 10.96 -6.95 6.15
C GLU A 49 9.58 -6.28 6.03
N PRO A 50 8.71 -6.75 5.14
CA PRO A 50 7.41 -6.11 4.91
C PRO A 50 6.44 -6.41 6.06
N GLU A 51 5.71 -5.38 6.50
CA GLU A 51 4.57 -5.57 7.40
C GLU A 51 3.33 -5.97 6.60
N LEU A 52 2.99 -7.27 6.65
CA LEU A 52 1.86 -7.84 5.92
C LEU A 52 0.67 -8.12 6.84
N ASN A 53 -0.53 -8.02 6.30
CA ASN A 53 -1.74 -8.45 6.98
C ASN A 53 -1.95 -9.98 6.90
N GLU A 54 -3.00 -10.49 7.54
CA GLU A 54 -3.35 -11.92 7.55
C GLU A 54 -3.57 -12.54 6.15
N ALA A 55 -3.81 -11.70 5.13
CA ALA A 55 -3.98 -12.11 3.74
C ALA A 55 -2.68 -11.99 2.90
N GLY A 56 -1.56 -11.61 3.50
CA GLY A 56 -0.28 -11.39 2.78
C GLY A 56 -0.26 -10.11 1.94
N GLU A 57 -1.13 -9.14 2.25
CA GLU A 57 -1.19 -7.85 1.57
C GLU A 57 -0.53 -6.76 2.42
N MET A 58 -0.01 -5.72 1.77
CA MET A 58 0.48 -4.49 2.41
C MET A 58 -0.53 -3.35 2.27
N TYR A 59 -0.50 -2.37 3.18
CA TYR A 59 -1.34 -1.17 3.09
C TYR A 59 -0.56 0.04 2.55
N ILE A 60 -1.15 0.76 1.61
CA ILE A 60 -0.58 1.97 0.99
C ILE A 60 -1.59 3.13 1.02
N ILE A 61 -1.11 4.38 0.95
CA ILE A 61 -1.90 5.62 0.95
C ILE A 61 -1.72 6.37 -0.38
#